data_AF-A0A2N1SK37-F1
#
_entry.id   AF-A0A2N1SK37-F1
#
_cell.length_a   1.000
_cell.length_b   1.000
_cell.length_c   1.000
_cell.angle_alpha   90.00
_cell.angle_beta   90.00
_cell.angle_gamma   90.00
#
_symmetry.space_group_name_H-M   'P 1'
#
loop_
_entity.id
_entity.type
_entity.pdbx_description
1 polymer ?
#
loop_
_entity_poly.entity_id
_entity_poly.type
_entity_poly.pdbx_seq_one_letter_code
_entity_poly.pdbx_strand_id
1 'polypeptide(L)'
;MEHSLSYVLVTPYTIAKSRTGGVLSRLLSRLDIELVGAQMFAPDEHFVSRYAALIREQHDGDNAKTSELLADYIEQNLSPSQGRRHRSLLLIFRGEEPCRKLSEICGPVQAERRSIDSMTGENIRDTYADLIMDSDDPDHVSYFEPAVLTPRLQSTSDLHLKMFADWLPDEQNIVENMVYPNPSKVQRSLVIIKPDNWKYASSKPGTIIDMFSRTGLRVVGVKVHRMSVAEALEFYGPVKDALKEKLAPVFGRKAKEQLEAHFNITLSSDTEQALSSSVGIEYAVDQFEQIIEFMSGIRPSQCPLEELNQPGSVKCMILIYEGEDAIGKIRDVLGPTDPLKAPGGTIRREFGSNIMVNTAHASDSAESAKREMKVVKIHDNSCGDIMRSYLAMHA
;
A
#
# COMPACT_ATOMS: atom_id res chain seq x y z
N MET A 1 24.55 -11.08 -7.27
CA MET A 1 24.65 -9.62 -7.07
C MET A 1 24.08 -9.33 -5.70
N GLU A 2 24.74 -8.48 -4.92
CA GLU A 2 24.36 -8.22 -3.53
C GLU A 2 23.13 -7.30 -3.50
N HIS A 3 22.03 -7.77 -2.90
CA HIS A 3 20.83 -6.98 -2.76
C HIS A 3 20.96 -6.08 -1.53
N SER A 4 20.79 -4.78 -1.68
CA SER A 4 20.79 -3.85 -0.56
C SER A 4 19.40 -3.26 -0.29
N LEU A 5 19.27 -2.48 0.79
CA LEU A 5 18.05 -1.76 1.14
C LEU A 5 18.21 -0.25 1.00
N SER A 6 17.14 0.40 0.56
CA SER A 6 16.99 1.86 0.65
C SER A 6 15.52 2.19 0.88
N TYR A 7 15.21 3.48 1.04
CA TYR A 7 13.87 3.92 1.38
C TYR A 7 13.49 5.22 0.68
N VAL A 8 12.19 5.44 0.56
CA VAL A 8 11.60 6.74 0.28
C VAL A 8 10.69 7.11 1.44
N LEU A 9 10.93 8.27 2.04
CA LEU A 9 10.08 8.84 3.07
C LEU A 9 9.23 9.95 2.44
N VAL A 10 7.93 9.71 2.34
CA VAL A 10 6.96 10.70 1.85
C VAL A 10 6.62 11.67 2.97
N THR A 11 6.74 12.97 2.69
CA THR A 11 6.64 14.02 3.70
C THR A 11 5.21 14.26 4.19
N PRO A 12 5.03 14.88 5.37
CA PRO A 12 3.70 15.21 5.88
C PRO A 12 2.86 16.07 4.95
N TYR A 13 3.46 17.06 4.31
CA TYR A 13 2.75 17.93 3.37
C TYR A 13 2.25 17.14 2.15
N THR A 14 3.09 16.26 1.60
CA THR A 14 2.72 15.40 0.46
C THR A 14 1.55 14.49 0.79
N ILE A 15 1.53 13.93 1.99
CA ILE A 15 0.40 13.11 2.48
C ILE A 15 -0.84 13.96 2.72
N ALA A 16 -0.69 15.14 3.34
CA ALA A 16 -1.79 16.04 3.64
C ALA A 16 -2.47 16.59 2.38
N LYS A 17 -1.72 16.79 1.29
CA LYS A 17 -2.20 17.19 -0.03
C LYS A 17 -2.67 16.01 -0.89
N SER A 18 -2.74 14.80 -0.33
CA SER A 18 -3.17 13.59 -1.05
C SER A 18 -2.32 13.24 -2.28
N ARG A 19 -1.05 13.68 -2.32
CA ARG A 19 -0.14 13.45 -3.46
C ARG A 19 0.53 12.07 -3.43
N THR A 20 0.32 11.27 -2.38
CA THR A 20 0.95 9.96 -2.15
C THR A 20 0.73 8.96 -3.31
N GLY A 21 -0.48 8.92 -3.89
CA GLY A 21 -0.78 8.03 -5.01
C GLY A 21 0.07 8.36 -6.25
N GLY A 22 0.20 9.64 -6.56
CA GLY A 22 1.04 10.13 -7.64
C GLY A 22 2.54 9.85 -7.45
N VAL A 23 3.04 9.97 -6.21
CA VAL A 23 4.42 9.59 -5.85
C VAL A 23 4.64 8.10 -6.07
N LEU A 24 3.77 7.25 -5.51
CA LEU A 24 3.85 5.79 -5.66
C LEU A 24 3.72 5.34 -7.12
N SER A 25 2.86 6.00 -7.89
CA SER A 25 2.67 5.71 -9.32
C SER A 25 3.99 5.86 -10.08
N ARG A 26 4.76 6.92 -9.81
CA ARG A 26 6.08 7.15 -10.43
C ARG A 26 7.14 6.17 -9.94
N LEU A 27 7.19 5.89 -8.64
CA LEU A 27 8.14 4.92 -8.08
C LEU A 27 7.91 3.52 -8.68
N LEU A 28 6.68 3.01 -8.60
CA LEU A 28 6.37 1.62 -8.92
C LEU A 28 6.32 1.30 -10.42
N SER A 29 6.22 2.32 -11.28
CA SER A 29 6.19 2.13 -12.74
C SER A 29 7.57 2.10 -13.41
N ARG A 30 8.61 2.58 -12.72
CA ARG A 30 9.95 2.77 -13.30
C ARG A 30 11.05 1.97 -12.59
N LEU A 31 10.71 1.27 -11.50
CA LEU A 31 11.65 0.51 -10.69
C LEU A 31 11.56 -0.99 -10.98
N ASP A 32 12.75 -1.61 -11.08
CA ASP A 32 12.97 -3.05 -11.09
C ASP A 32 13.39 -3.59 -9.71
N ILE A 33 13.31 -2.76 -8.67
CA ILE A 33 13.56 -3.12 -7.26
C ILE A 33 12.24 -3.35 -6.52
N GLU A 34 12.25 -4.26 -5.54
CA GLU A 34 11.04 -4.71 -4.85
C GLU A 34 10.67 -3.77 -3.70
N LEU A 35 9.43 -3.27 -3.66
CA LEU A 35 8.85 -2.69 -2.44
C LEU A 35 8.62 -3.80 -1.40
N VAL A 36 9.43 -3.84 -0.34
CA VAL A 36 9.41 -4.90 0.68
C VAL A 36 8.74 -4.48 1.99
N GLY A 37 8.62 -3.18 2.24
CA GLY A 37 8.01 -2.66 3.46
C GLY A 37 7.33 -1.32 3.22
N ALA A 38 6.29 -1.05 4.00
CA ALA A 38 5.69 0.27 4.09
C ALA A 38 5.08 0.47 5.48
N GLN A 39 5.23 1.66 6.04
CA GLN A 39 4.69 2.00 7.36
C GLN A 39 4.30 3.48 7.40
N MET A 40 3.08 3.75 7.87
CA MET A 40 2.69 5.09 8.27
C MET A 40 3.16 5.30 9.71
N PHE A 41 3.84 6.40 9.99
CA PHE A 41 4.26 6.77 11.34
C PHE A 41 4.09 8.27 11.56
N ALA A 42 4.19 8.72 12.81
CA ALA A 42 4.29 10.14 13.12
C ALA A 42 5.43 10.37 14.13
N PRO A 43 6.55 10.99 13.71
CA PRO A 43 7.75 11.00 14.51
C PRO A 43 7.64 11.92 15.72
N ASP A 44 8.42 11.61 16.75
CA ASP A 44 8.63 12.49 17.90
C ASP A 44 9.83 13.42 17.69
N GLU A 45 10.04 14.33 18.64
CA GLU A 45 11.14 15.30 18.59
C GLU A 45 12.52 14.62 18.58
N HIS A 46 12.67 13.46 19.26
CA HIS A 46 13.93 12.74 19.32
C HIS A 46 14.32 12.17 17.96
N PHE A 47 13.38 11.51 17.29
CA PHE A 47 13.56 11.02 15.92
C PHE A 47 13.92 12.16 14.98
N VAL A 48 13.18 13.27 15.04
CA VAL A 48 13.35 14.39 14.12
C VAL A 48 14.73 15.03 14.28
N SER A 49 15.15 15.30 15.52
CA SER A 49 16.47 15.86 15.81
C SER A 49 17.59 14.93 15.32
N ARG A 50 17.49 13.62 15.58
CA ARG A 50 18.50 12.65 15.14
C ARG A 50 18.55 12.52 13.62
N TYR A 51 17.39 12.51 12.96
CA TYR A 51 17.32 12.40 11.51
C TYR A 51 17.87 13.65 10.81
N ALA A 52 17.52 14.84 11.30
CA ALA A 52 18.07 16.09 10.79
C ALA A 52 19.59 16.17 10.95
N ALA A 53 20.13 15.73 12.10
CA ALA A 53 21.58 15.68 12.32
C ALA A 53 22.29 14.77 11.30
N LEU A 54 21.76 13.56 11.05
CA LEU A 54 22.31 12.65 10.04
C LEU A 54 22.28 13.26 8.63
N ILE A 55 21.21 13.98 8.29
CA ILE A 55 21.08 14.68 7.01
C ILE A 55 22.09 15.82 6.88
N ARG A 56 22.37 16.60 7.94
CA ARG A 56 23.41 17.65 7.91
C ARG A 56 24.81 17.07 7.72
N GLU A 57 25.10 15.94 8.37
CA GLU A 57 26.40 15.27 8.33
C GLU A 57 26.62 14.42 7.07
N GLN A 58 25.59 14.26 6.22
CA GLN A 58 25.68 13.37 5.06
C GLN A 58 26.65 13.90 3.99
N HIS A 59 27.36 12.97 3.36
CA HIS A 59 28.26 13.24 2.24
C HIS A 59 27.84 12.43 1.01
N ASP A 60 26.59 12.63 0.58
CA ASP A 60 25.93 11.79 -0.43
C ASP A 60 25.84 12.41 -1.83
N GLY A 61 26.63 13.46 -2.07
CA GLY A 61 26.69 14.19 -3.33
C GLY A 61 25.81 15.44 -3.38
N ASP A 62 24.96 15.65 -2.36
CA ASP A 62 24.35 16.96 -2.13
C ASP A 62 25.38 17.95 -1.58
N ASN A 63 25.24 19.24 -1.93
CA ASN A 63 26.08 20.29 -1.37
C ASN A 63 25.60 20.66 0.05
N ALA A 64 26.46 21.32 0.83
CA ALA A 64 26.16 21.68 2.21
C ALA A 64 24.86 22.51 2.36
N LYS A 65 24.53 23.37 1.39
CA LYS A 65 23.31 24.19 1.39
C LYS A 65 22.06 23.31 1.23
N THR A 66 22.09 22.30 0.36
CA THR A 66 21.00 21.35 0.17
C THR A 66 20.80 20.47 1.40
N SER A 67 21.89 19.94 1.99
CA SER A 67 21.81 19.16 3.23
C SER A 67 21.21 19.97 4.38
N GLU A 68 21.64 21.23 4.54
CA GLU A 68 21.08 22.13 5.56
C GLU A 68 19.58 22.38 5.31
N LEU A 69 19.21 22.68 4.05
CA LEU A 69 17.81 22.94 3.68
C LEU A 69 16.90 21.73 3.94
N LEU A 70 17.37 20.51 3.67
CA LEU A 70 16.63 19.28 3.97
C LEU A 70 16.52 19.04 5.48
N ALA A 71 17.58 19.29 6.24
CA ALA A 71 17.57 19.15 7.69
C ALA A 71 16.64 20.15 8.36
N ASP A 72 16.67 21.42 7.95
CA ASP A 72 15.75 22.47 8.41
C ASP A 72 14.30 22.11 8.10
N TYR A 73 14.04 21.58 6.90
CA TYR A 73 12.72 21.08 6.54
C TYR A 73 12.26 19.98 7.51
N ILE A 74 13.12 19.02 7.83
CA ILE A 74 12.84 17.93 8.77
C ILE A 74 12.47 18.49 10.14
N GLU A 75 13.29 19.40 10.68
CA GLU A 75 13.05 20.01 12.00
C GLU A 75 11.78 20.86 12.04
N GLN A 76 11.42 21.54 10.96
CA GLN A 76 10.25 22.42 10.95
C GLN A 76 8.94 21.68 10.65
N ASN A 77 8.97 20.67 9.76
CA ASN A 77 7.76 20.08 9.19
C ASN A 77 7.48 18.65 9.67
N LEU A 78 8.52 17.90 10.09
CA LEU A 78 8.31 16.57 10.69
C LEU A 78 8.16 16.67 12.21
N SER A 79 8.72 17.71 12.85
CA SER A 79 8.55 17.93 14.29
C SER A 79 7.08 18.05 14.69
N PRO A 80 6.70 17.53 15.87
CA PRO A 80 5.39 17.79 16.43
C PRO A 80 5.12 19.30 16.51
N SER A 81 3.93 19.73 16.10
CA SER A 81 3.52 21.13 16.25
C SER A 81 2.10 21.22 16.76
N GLN A 82 1.83 22.23 17.59
CA GLN A 82 0.52 22.42 18.25
C GLN A 82 0.03 21.16 19.00
N GLY A 83 0.95 20.43 19.64
CA GLY A 83 0.65 19.20 20.38
C GLY A 83 0.31 17.99 19.50
N ARG A 84 0.63 18.02 18.19
CA ARG A 84 0.33 16.93 17.25
C ARG A 84 1.58 16.50 16.50
N ARG A 85 1.84 15.19 16.47
CA ARG A 85 2.84 14.59 15.58
C ARG A 85 2.30 14.54 14.15
N HIS A 86 3.15 14.79 13.14
CA HIS A 86 2.73 14.80 11.74
C HIS A 86 3.02 13.47 11.05
N ARG A 87 2.11 13.01 10.20
CA ARG A 87 2.25 11.70 9.57
C ARG A 87 3.21 11.72 8.41
N SER A 88 4.06 10.71 8.33
CA SER A 88 4.93 10.41 7.20
C SER A 88 4.76 8.95 6.78
N LEU A 89 5.00 8.66 5.50
CA LEU A 89 4.92 7.32 4.95
C LEU A 89 6.31 6.85 4.54
N LEU A 90 6.78 5.81 5.21
CA LEU A 90 8.00 5.11 4.86
C LEU A 90 7.70 4.03 3.83
N LEU A 91 8.53 3.96 2.80
CA LEU A 91 8.53 2.91 1.78
C LEU A 91 9.93 2.33 1.72
N ILE A 92 10.06 1.01 1.87
CA ILE A 92 11.35 0.31 1.89
C ILE A 92 11.48 -0.52 0.61
N PHE A 93 12.59 -0.35 -0.09
CA PHE A 93 12.88 -1.05 -1.34
C PHE A 93 14.12 -1.91 -1.21
N ARG A 94 14.09 -3.09 -1.85
CA ARG A 94 15.19 -4.05 -1.92
C ARG A 94 15.54 -4.37 -3.37
N GLY A 95 16.82 -4.40 -3.68
CA GLY A 95 17.31 -4.86 -4.98
C GLY A 95 18.73 -4.43 -5.24
N GLU A 96 19.11 -4.40 -6.51
CA GLU A 96 20.41 -3.92 -6.96
C GLU A 96 20.42 -2.39 -7.07
N GLU A 97 21.38 -1.74 -6.41
CA GLU A 97 21.58 -0.28 -6.40
C GLU A 97 20.32 0.56 -6.06
N PRO A 98 19.56 0.23 -5.00
CA PRO A 98 18.30 0.90 -4.70
C PRO A 98 18.47 2.40 -4.43
N CYS A 99 19.55 2.85 -3.76
CA CYS A 99 19.79 4.28 -3.51
C CYS A 99 19.94 5.09 -4.81
N ARG A 100 20.71 4.58 -5.78
CA ARG A 100 20.90 5.23 -7.09
C ARG A 100 19.57 5.31 -7.83
N LYS A 101 18.86 4.18 -7.96
CA LYS A 101 17.58 4.10 -8.70
C LYS A 101 16.49 4.98 -8.07
N LEU A 102 16.38 4.98 -6.74
CA LEU A 102 15.41 5.82 -6.03
C LEU A 102 15.75 7.30 -6.16
N SER A 103 17.01 7.69 -5.99
CA SER A 103 17.43 9.09 -6.10
C SER A 103 17.25 9.65 -7.53
N GLU A 104 17.49 8.86 -8.58
CA GLU A 104 17.21 9.24 -9.96
C GLU A 104 15.73 9.53 -10.22
N ILE A 105 14.83 8.67 -9.72
CA ILE A 105 13.37 8.87 -9.87
C ILE A 105 12.85 10.00 -8.99
N CYS A 106 13.41 10.16 -7.79
CA CYS A 106 13.05 11.26 -6.91
C CYS A 106 13.53 12.60 -7.48
N GLY A 107 14.65 12.60 -8.19
CA GLY A 107 15.31 13.77 -8.76
C GLY A 107 16.15 14.52 -7.74
N PRO A 108 17.03 15.44 -8.14
CA PRO A 108 17.78 16.26 -7.21
C PRO A 108 16.92 17.38 -6.61
N VAL A 109 17.38 17.97 -5.49
CA VAL A 109 16.87 19.26 -5.02
C VAL A 109 17.51 20.34 -5.88
N GLN A 110 16.80 20.85 -6.88
CA GLN A 110 17.36 21.77 -7.88
C GLN A 110 17.10 23.24 -7.50
N ALA A 111 18.14 23.96 -7.10
CA ALA A 111 18.12 25.43 -7.06
C ALA A 111 18.42 26.08 -8.44
N GLU A 112 18.80 25.26 -9.44
CA GLU A 112 19.45 25.72 -10.67
C GLU A 112 18.53 25.70 -11.92
N ARG A 113 17.36 25.03 -11.88
CA ARG A 113 16.35 25.09 -12.96
C ARG A 113 15.36 26.22 -12.70
N ARG A 114 15.82 27.44 -13.00
CA ARG A 114 15.23 28.71 -12.56
C ARG A 114 14.14 29.28 -13.49
N SER A 115 13.96 28.75 -14.70
CA SER A 115 12.91 29.23 -15.61
C SER A 115 11.79 28.21 -15.74
N ILE A 116 10.55 28.70 -15.87
CA ILE A 116 9.37 27.87 -16.22
C ILE A 116 9.68 27.02 -17.46
N ASP A 117 10.42 27.57 -18.42
CA ASP A 117 10.83 26.89 -19.66
C ASP A 117 11.82 25.72 -19.44
N SER A 118 12.47 25.65 -18.27
CA SER A 118 13.44 24.61 -17.91
C SER A 118 12.88 23.48 -17.04
N MET A 119 11.63 23.61 -16.58
CA MET A 119 10.99 22.58 -15.73
C MET A 119 10.48 21.42 -16.59
N THR A 120 10.94 20.19 -16.31
CA THR A 120 10.65 19.02 -17.18
C THR A 120 9.67 18.01 -16.59
N GLY A 121 9.13 18.22 -15.38
CA GLY A 121 8.11 17.35 -14.77
C GLY A 121 8.50 15.87 -14.69
N GLU A 122 9.80 15.58 -14.78
CA GLU A 122 10.35 14.29 -15.17
C GLU A 122 10.42 13.35 -13.98
N ASN A 123 10.87 13.91 -12.85
CA ASN A 123 11.04 13.22 -11.58
C ASN A 123 9.94 13.62 -10.57
N ILE A 124 9.98 13.01 -9.38
CA ILE A 124 8.97 13.25 -8.33
C ILE A 124 9.04 14.70 -7.84
N ARG A 125 10.25 15.22 -7.60
CA ARG A 125 10.46 16.59 -7.12
C ARG A 125 10.00 17.62 -8.13
N ASP A 126 10.30 17.46 -9.41
CA ASP A 126 9.84 18.38 -10.48
C ASP A 126 8.32 18.58 -10.50
N THR A 127 7.55 17.61 -10.01
CA THR A 127 6.08 17.66 -10.05
C THR A 127 5.43 17.98 -8.72
N TYR A 128 6.01 17.51 -7.61
CA TYR A 128 5.36 17.55 -6.31
C TYR A 128 6.12 18.35 -5.26
N ALA A 129 7.40 18.66 -5.50
CA ALA A 129 8.18 19.53 -4.64
C ALA A 129 7.89 20.99 -5.01
N ASP A 130 8.02 21.86 -4.00
CA ASP A 130 7.85 23.29 -4.15
C ASP A 130 9.13 23.94 -3.59
N LEU A 131 9.82 24.75 -4.39
CA LEU A 131 10.99 25.54 -3.97
C LEU A 131 10.78 26.97 -4.43
N ILE A 132 10.52 27.86 -3.49
CA ILE A 132 10.30 29.28 -3.74
C ILE A 132 11.52 30.03 -3.22
N MET A 133 12.15 30.79 -4.10
CA MET A 133 13.25 31.68 -3.78
C MET A 133 12.72 33.10 -3.55
N ASP A 134 13.47 33.92 -2.83
CA ASP A 134 13.17 35.36 -2.75
C ASP A 134 13.37 36.02 -4.12
N SER A 135 12.54 37.02 -4.45
CA SER A 135 12.69 37.81 -5.67
C SER A 135 13.89 38.76 -5.60
N ASP A 136 14.25 39.20 -4.40
CA ASP A 136 15.29 40.21 -4.15
C ASP A 136 16.65 39.57 -3.79
N ASP A 137 16.63 38.33 -3.28
CA ASP A 137 17.82 37.51 -3.01
C ASP A 137 17.68 36.11 -3.63
N PRO A 138 18.29 35.86 -4.81
CA PRO A 138 18.19 34.58 -5.50
C PRO A 138 18.92 33.43 -4.77
N ASP A 139 19.65 33.71 -3.70
CA ASP A 139 20.25 32.71 -2.83
C ASP A 139 19.41 32.42 -1.58
N HIS A 140 18.39 33.21 -1.28
CA HIS A 140 17.49 32.99 -0.16
C HIS A 140 16.30 32.11 -0.57
N VAL A 141 16.08 31.03 0.19
CA VAL A 141 14.93 30.13 0.03
C VAL A 141 13.81 30.62 0.96
N SER A 142 12.70 31.10 0.40
CA SER A 142 11.55 31.57 1.17
C SER A 142 10.59 30.44 1.57
N TYR A 143 10.50 29.40 0.75
CA TYR A 143 9.70 28.21 1.05
C TYR A 143 10.29 26.98 0.37
N PHE A 144 10.29 25.86 1.09
CA PHE A 144 10.77 24.59 0.57
C PHE A 144 9.91 23.42 1.05
N GLU A 145 9.53 22.56 0.11
CA GLU A 145 8.89 21.28 0.32
C GLU A 145 9.53 20.26 -0.63
N PRO A 146 10.28 19.25 -0.14
CA PRO A 146 10.99 18.30 -0.99
C PRO A 146 10.10 17.19 -1.58
N ALA A 147 8.84 17.10 -1.17
CA ALA A 147 7.88 16.02 -1.41
C ALA A 147 8.26 14.64 -0.83
N VAL A 148 9.50 14.25 -1.01
CA VAL A 148 10.09 12.99 -0.54
C VAL A 148 11.53 13.19 -0.08
N LEU A 149 11.95 12.36 0.88
CA LEU A 149 13.32 12.25 1.36
C LEU A 149 13.84 10.83 1.02
N THR A 150 15.05 10.75 0.45
CA THR A 150 15.69 9.49 0.08
C THR A 150 17.21 9.71 0.08
N PRO A 151 18.02 8.75 0.58
CA PRO A 151 19.47 8.83 0.53
C PRO A 151 19.98 8.52 -0.89
N ARG A 152 21.12 9.10 -1.28
CA ARG A 152 21.78 8.81 -2.57
C ARG A 152 22.84 7.73 -2.48
N LEU A 153 23.54 7.65 -1.35
CA LEU A 153 24.58 6.65 -1.09
C LEU A 153 24.10 5.54 -0.16
N GLN A 154 24.65 4.34 -0.36
CA GLN A 154 24.32 3.19 0.47
C GLN A 154 24.78 3.38 1.93
N SER A 155 25.97 3.95 2.16
CA SER A 155 26.46 4.24 3.51
C SER A 155 25.54 5.16 4.31
N THR A 156 25.03 6.23 3.67
CA THR A 156 24.03 7.13 4.25
C THR A 156 22.72 6.41 4.51
N SER A 157 22.26 5.59 3.56
CA SER A 157 21.07 4.76 3.71
C SER A 157 21.18 3.83 4.92
N ASP A 158 22.31 3.15 5.10
CA ASP A 158 22.50 2.21 6.20
C ASP A 158 22.46 2.90 7.57
N LEU A 159 23.01 4.12 7.70
CA LEU A 159 22.90 4.94 8.91
C LEU A 159 21.44 5.32 9.22
N HIS A 160 20.68 5.74 8.21
CA HIS A 160 19.27 6.09 8.36
C HIS A 160 18.42 4.85 8.71
N LEU A 161 18.65 3.74 8.01
CA LEU A 161 17.98 2.46 8.27
C LEU A 161 18.29 1.96 9.68
N LYS A 162 19.51 2.16 10.19
CA LYS A 162 19.84 1.81 11.58
C LYS A 162 19.03 2.62 12.57
N MET A 163 18.92 3.94 12.37
CA MET A 163 18.08 4.80 13.19
C MET A 163 16.60 4.38 13.14
N PHE A 164 16.06 4.11 11.95
CA PHE A 164 14.68 3.66 11.78
C PHE A 164 14.44 2.29 12.43
N ALA A 165 15.38 1.34 12.26
CA ALA A 165 15.30 0.00 12.83
C ALA A 165 15.26 0.02 14.36
N ASP A 166 15.97 0.96 14.99
CA ASP A 166 16.01 1.10 16.44
C ASP A 166 14.74 1.80 16.99
N TRP A 167 14.10 2.69 16.22
CA TRP A 167 12.97 3.51 16.67
C TRP A 167 11.58 2.96 16.30
N LEU A 168 11.38 2.45 15.07
CA LEU A 168 10.07 2.01 14.56
C LEU A 168 9.34 0.95 15.40
N PRO A 169 10.01 -0.01 16.08
CA PRO A 169 9.30 -1.04 16.87
C PRO A 169 8.48 -0.48 18.03
N ASP A 170 8.83 0.70 18.53
CA ASP A 170 8.14 1.35 19.65
C ASP A 170 6.94 2.19 19.17
N GLU A 171 6.71 2.26 17.86
CA GLU A 171 5.70 3.11 17.24
C GLU A 171 4.50 2.30 16.72
N GLN A 172 3.31 2.89 16.81
CA GLN A 172 2.09 2.27 16.33
C GLN A 172 1.98 2.33 14.81
N ASN A 173 1.59 1.22 14.17
CA ASN A 173 1.38 1.19 12.72
C ASN A 173 0.11 1.91 12.24
N ILE A 174 -0.82 2.23 13.15
CA ILE A 174 -1.97 3.10 12.89
C ILE A 174 -1.74 4.40 13.65
N VAL A 175 -1.60 5.50 12.92
CA VAL A 175 -1.35 6.80 13.54
C VAL A 175 -2.65 7.43 14.02
N GLU A 176 -2.72 7.68 15.32
CA GLU A 176 -3.83 8.36 15.99
C GLU A 176 -3.41 9.79 16.41
N ASN A 177 -3.45 10.73 15.45
CA ASN A 177 -2.95 12.10 15.66
C ASN A 177 -4.00 13.19 15.46
N MET A 178 -5.29 12.83 15.44
CA MET A 178 -6.40 13.76 15.22
C MET A 178 -7.50 13.59 16.25
N VAL A 179 -8.08 14.74 16.61
CA VAL A 179 -9.34 14.81 17.33
C VAL A 179 -10.40 15.28 16.34
N TYR A 180 -11.44 14.48 16.15
CA TYR A 180 -12.56 14.80 15.26
C TYR A 180 -13.66 15.53 16.03
N PRO A 181 -14.37 16.50 15.42
CA PRO A 181 -15.51 17.15 16.05
C PRO A 181 -16.63 16.18 16.46
N ASN A 182 -16.85 15.12 15.67
CA ASN A 182 -17.84 14.08 15.94
C ASN A 182 -17.18 12.68 15.98
N PRO A 183 -16.47 12.31 17.06
CA PRO A 183 -15.75 11.04 17.12
C PRO A 183 -16.63 9.81 16.88
N SER A 184 -17.91 9.86 17.27
CA SER A 184 -18.87 8.77 17.08
C SER A 184 -19.22 8.47 15.61
N LYS A 185 -18.95 9.41 14.69
CA LYS A 185 -19.17 9.24 13.24
C LYS A 185 -17.93 8.76 12.50
N VAL A 186 -16.78 8.77 13.17
CA VAL A 186 -15.50 8.39 12.57
C VAL A 186 -15.43 6.88 12.48
N GLN A 187 -15.08 6.40 11.29
CA GLN A 187 -14.88 4.99 11.01
C GLN A 187 -13.47 4.78 10.45
N ARG A 188 -12.98 3.56 10.58
CA ARG A 188 -11.81 3.07 9.86
C ARG A 188 -12.25 2.03 8.84
N SER A 189 -11.82 2.21 7.59
CA SER A 189 -12.00 1.23 6.53
C SER A 189 -10.66 0.60 6.21
N LEU A 190 -10.61 -0.72 6.18
CA LEU A 190 -9.48 -1.45 5.65
C LEU A 190 -9.64 -1.60 4.13
N VAL A 191 -8.56 -1.35 3.41
CA VAL A 191 -8.44 -1.53 1.96
C VAL A 191 -7.25 -2.44 1.69
N ILE A 192 -7.40 -3.39 0.77
CA ILE A 192 -6.28 -4.21 0.26
C ILE A 192 -6.12 -3.94 -1.22
N ILE A 193 -4.95 -3.47 -1.63
CA ILE A 193 -4.51 -3.51 -3.03
C ILE A 193 -3.99 -4.92 -3.30
N LYS A 194 -4.73 -5.66 -4.12
CA LYS A 194 -4.59 -7.09 -4.30
C LYS A 194 -3.29 -7.49 -5.03
N PRO A 195 -2.87 -8.77 -4.93
CA PRO A 195 -1.64 -9.28 -5.54
C PRO A 195 -1.44 -9.04 -7.04
N ASP A 196 -2.52 -8.96 -7.83
CA ASP A 196 -2.43 -8.68 -9.27
C ASP A 196 -1.72 -7.37 -9.58
N ASN A 197 -1.76 -6.39 -8.67
CA ASN A 197 -1.15 -5.08 -8.85
C ASN A 197 0.38 -5.06 -8.60
N TRP A 198 0.93 -6.15 -8.07
CA TRP A 198 2.32 -6.22 -7.61
C TRP A 198 3.18 -7.21 -8.40
N LYS A 199 2.63 -7.83 -9.46
CA LYS A 199 3.32 -8.82 -10.29
C LYS A 199 4.37 -8.21 -11.20
N TYR A 200 4.14 -6.99 -11.67
CA TYR A 200 4.99 -6.27 -12.61
C TYR A 200 5.07 -4.80 -12.21
N ALA A 201 6.12 -4.10 -12.65
CA ALA A 201 6.21 -2.66 -12.51
C ALA A 201 4.98 -1.99 -13.15
N SER A 202 4.28 -1.17 -12.38
CA SER A 202 3.03 -0.57 -12.81
C SER A 202 2.71 0.68 -11.99
N SER A 203 2.10 1.67 -12.66
CA SER A 203 1.50 2.84 -12.01
C SER A 203 0.21 2.52 -11.27
N LYS A 204 -0.39 1.34 -11.56
CA LYS A 204 -1.72 0.93 -11.10
C LYS A 204 -1.93 1.06 -9.57
N PRO A 205 -1.04 0.56 -8.69
CA PRO A 205 -1.21 0.76 -7.24
C PRO A 205 -1.28 2.24 -6.84
N GLY A 206 -0.41 3.08 -7.40
CA GLY A 206 -0.38 4.50 -7.11
C GLY A 206 -1.65 5.21 -7.57
N THR A 207 -2.14 4.90 -8.78
CA THR A 207 -3.38 5.46 -9.30
C THR A 207 -4.60 5.04 -8.48
N ILE A 208 -4.65 3.81 -7.98
CA ILE A 208 -5.71 3.34 -7.07
C ILE A 208 -5.71 4.17 -5.78
N ILE A 209 -4.54 4.39 -5.18
CA ILE A 209 -4.39 5.21 -3.96
C ILE A 209 -4.81 6.66 -4.24
N ASP A 210 -4.47 7.21 -5.42
CA ASP A 210 -4.91 8.54 -5.84
C ASP A 210 -6.44 8.64 -5.92
N MET A 211 -7.11 7.64 -6.49
CA MET A 211 -8.57 7.61 -6.55
C MET A 211 -9.20 7.59 -5.16
N PHE A 212 -8.70 6.77 -4.24
CA PHE A 212 -9.17 6.77 -2.86
C PHE A 212 -8.91 8.09 -2.13
N SER A 213 -7.85 8.81 -2.49
CA SER A 213 -7.50 10.09 -1.86
C SER A 213 -8.56 11.18 -2.08
N ARG A 214 -9.37 11.06 -3.15
CA ARG A 214 -10.47 11.98 -3.50
C ARG A 214 -11.65 11.90 -2.54
N THR A 215 -11.69 10.89 -1.66
CA THR A 215 -12.72 10.78 -0.60
C THR A 215 -12.56 11.82 0.51
N GLY A 216 -11.40 12.48 0.59
CA GLY A 216 -11.03 13.35 1.71
C GLY A 216 -10.72 12.59 3.01
N LEU A 217 -10.69 11.26 2.97
CA LEU A 217 -10.30 10.43 4.12
C LEU A 217 -8.79 10.48 4.35
N ARG A 218 -8.41 10.27 5.60
CA ARG A 218 -7.01 10.26 6.02
C ARG A 218 -6.49 8.83 5.96
N VAL A 219 -5.45 8.56 5.17
CA VAL A 219 -4.68 7.33 5.32
C VAL A 219 -3.89 7.39 6.62
N VAL A 220 -4.13 6.44 7.53
CA VAL A 220 -3.57 6.40 8.90
C VAL A 220 -2.69 5.19 9.15
N GLY A 221 -2.79 4.14 8.33
CA GLY A 221 -1.97 2.94 8.43
C GLY A 221 -1.68 2.37 7.05
N VAL A 222 -0.46 1.87 6.86
CA VAL A 222 -0.03 1.20 5.63
C VAL A 222 0.85 0.02 6.01
N LYS A 223 0.68 -1.11 5.33
CA LYS A 223 1.49 -2.32 5.53
C LYS A 223 1.65 -3.07 4.21
N VAL A 224 2.89 -3.39 3.85
CA VAL A 224 3.16 -4.42 2.83
C VAL A 224 3.00 -5.79 3.50
N HIS A 225 2.16 -6.66 2.95
CA HIS A 225 1.79 -7.91 3.60
C HIS A 225 1.78 -9.09 2.62
N ARG A 226 2.13 -10.27 3.13
CA ARG A 226 2.08 -11.55 2.42
C ARG A 226 1.19 -12.48 3.24
N MET A 227 -0.11 -12.47 2.94
CA MET A 227 -1.10 -13.23 3.72
C MET A 227 -0.73 -14.71 3.73
N SER A 228 -0.67 -15.31 4.93
CA SER A 228 -0.57 -16.76 5.03
C SER A 228 -1.87 -17.42 4.55
N VAL A 229 -1.82 -18.72 4.27
CA VAL A 229 -3.03 -19.47 3.91
C VAL A 229 -4.05 -19.43 5.06
N ALA A 230 -3.59 -19.53 6.31
CA ALA A 230 -4.44 -19.41 7.49
C ALA A 230 -5.10 -18.03 7.60
N GLU A 231 -4.33 -16.95 7.41
CA GLU A 231 -4.87 -15.58 7.45
C GLU A 231 -5.89 -15.36 6.33
N ALA A 232 -5.62 -15.84 5.12
CA ALA A 232 -6.56 -15.72 4.01
C ALA A 232 -7.84 -16.53 4.25
N LEU A 233 -7.74 -17.76 4.79
CA LEU A 233 -8.90 -18.58 5.17
C LEU A 233 -9.78 -17.88 6.22
N GLU A 234 -9.16 -17.29 7.25
CA GLU A 234 -9.89 -16.54 8.29
C GLU A 234 -10.51 -15.25 7.73
N PHE A 235 -9.78 -14.54 6.86
CA PHE A 235 -10.21 -13.29 6.27
C PHE A 235 -11.46 -13.46 5.41
N TYR A 236 -11.42 -14.43 4.47
CA TYR A 236 -12.47 -14.69 3.50
C TYR A 236 -13.49 -15.73 3.97
N GLY A 237 -13.28 -16.39 5.10
CA GLY A 237 -14.18 -17.40 5.68
C GLY A 237 -15.67 -17.04 5.62
N PRO A 238 -16.10 -15.82 5.98
CA PRO A 238 -17.50 -15.40 5.90
C PRO A 238 -18.14 -15.48 4.49
N VAL A 239 -17.31 -15.48 3.44
CA VAL A 239 -17.76 -15.53 2.04
C VAL A 239 -18.01 -16.98 1.58
N LYS A 240 -17.47 -17.98 2.27
CA LYS A 240 -17.50 -19.39 1.85
C LYS A 240 -18.91 -19.93 1.66
N ASP A 241 -19.77 -19.75 2.65
CA ASP A 241 -21.14 -20.29 2.60
C ASP A 241 -22.02 -19.50 1.64
N ALA A 242 -21.84 -18.17 1.57
CA ALA A 242 -22.51 -17.33 0.59
C ALA A 242 -22.16 -17.70 -0.86
N LEU A 243 -20.91 -18.14 -1.13
CA LEU A 243 -20.52 -18.66 -2.44
C LEU A 243 -21.21 -19.98 -2.75
N LYS A 244 -21.29 -20.90 -1.78
CA LYS A 244 -22.00 -22.17 -1.94
C LYS A 244 -23.47 -21.96 -2.29
N GLU A 245 -24.17 -21.13 -1.53
CA GLU A 245 -25.59 -20.84 -1.76
C GLU A 245 -25.86 -20.23 -3.15
N LYS A 246 -24.96 -19.36 -3.61
CA LYS A 246 -25.12 -18.67 -4.91
C LYS A 246 -24.69 -19.51 -6.10
N LEU A 247 -23.58 -20.22 -6.00
CA LEU A 247 -22.96 -20.91 -7.14
C LEU A 247 -23.48 -22.33 -7.31
N ALA A 248 -23.77 -23.05 -6.21
CA ALA A 248 -24.13 -24.45 -6.31
C ALA A 248 -25.37 -24.71 -7.19
N PRO A 249 -26.48 -23.95 -7.07
CA PRO A 249 -27.65 -24.14 -7.95
C PRO A 249 -27.36 -23.78 -9.42
N VAL A 250 -26.55 -22.74 -9.65
CA VAL A 250 -26.21 -22.28 -11.00
C VAL A 250 -25.38 -23.32 -11.74
N PHE A 251 -24.36 -23.87 -11.06
CA PHE A 251 -23.45 -24.84 -11.67
C PHE A 251 -24.04 -26.26 -11.69
N GLY A 252 -24.94 -26.61 -10.77
CA GLY A 252 -25.74 -27.83 -10.88
C GLY A 252 -26.62 -27.83 -12.14
N ARG A 253 -27.28 -26.70 -12.43
CA ARG A 253 -28.05 -26.54 -13.68
C ARG A 253 -27.17 -26.58 -14.93
N LYS A 254 -26.03 -25.88 -14.94
CA LYS A 254 -25.09 -25.95 -16.07
C LYS A 254 -24.57 -27.36 -16.30
N ALA A 255 -24.26 -28.10 -15.24
CA ALA A 255 -23.84 -29.50 -15.35
C ALA A 255 -24.95 -30.35 -15.98
N LYS A 256 -26.21 -30.18 -15.56
CA LYS A 256 -27.36 -30.83 -16.19
C LYS A 256 -27.45 -30.50 -17.68
N GLU A 257 -27.43 -29.23 -18.05
CA GLU A 257 -27.52 -28.79 -19.46
C GLU A 257 -26.40 -29.41 -20.32
N GLN A 258 -25.17 -29.48 -19.79
CA GLN A 258 -24.05 -30.11 -20.49
C GLN A 258 -24.21 -31.62 -20.62
N LEU A 259 -24.70 -32.32 -19.59
CA LEU A 259 -24.95 -33.76 -19.62
C LEU A 259 -26.09 -34.11 -20.58
N GLU A 260 -27.19 -33.36 -20.55
CA GLU A 260 -28.32 -33.51 -21.47
C GLU A 260 -27.88 -33.32 -22.92
N ALA A 261 -27.08 -32.28 -23.20
CA ALA A 261 -26.55 -32.02 -24.54
C ALA A 261 -25.56 -33.10 -25.01
N HIS A 262 -24.67 -33.56 -24.13
CA HIS A 262 -23.63 -34.52 -24.48
C HIS A 262 -24.18 -35.93 -24.70
N PHE A 263 -25.10 -36.38 -23.84
CA PHE A 263 -25.67 -37.73 -23.90
C PHE A 263 -27.00 -37.79 -24.66
N ASN A 264 -27.56 -36.65 -25.07
CA ASN A 264 -28.86 -36.53 -25.72
C ASN A 264 -30.00 -37.16 -24.90
N ILE A 265 -30.05 -36.80 -23.61
CA ILE A 265 -31.05 -37.27 -22.63
C ILE A 265 -31.77 -36.08 -21.99
N THR A 266 -32.84 -36.34 -21.25
CA THR A 266 -33.51 -35.35 -20.39
C THR A 266 -33.43 -35.81 -18.94
N LEU A 267 -32.89 -34.96 -18.08
CA LEU A 267 -32.68 -35.22 -16.65
C LEU A 267 -33.79 -34.57 -15.83
N SER A 268 -34.23 -35.25 -14.77
CA SER A 268 -35.30 -34.76 -13.90
C SER A 268 -34.87 -33.54 -13.06
N SER A 269 -35.83 -32.90 -12.40
CA SER A 269 -35.56 -31.89 -11.36
C SER A 269 -34.74 -32.46 -10.20
N ASP A 270 -35.00 -33.71 -9.83
CA ASP A 270 -34.30 -34.37 -8.71
C ASP A 270 -32.82 -34.58 -9.05
N THR A 271 -32.52 -34.91 -10.33
CA THR A 271 -31.13 -34.97 -10.80
C THR A 271 -30.46 -33.60 -10.79
N GLU A 272 -31.16 -32.52 -11.16
CA GLU A 272 -30.62 -31.15 -11.05
C GLU A 272 -30.26 -30.79 -9.60
N GLN A 273 -31.13 -31.16 -8.65
CA GLN A 273 -30.87 -30.94 -7.23
C GLN A 273 -29.70 -31.78 -6.72
N ALA A 274 -29.56 -33.04 -7.19
CA ALA A 274 -28.42 -33.89 -6.88
C ALA A 274 -27.10 -33.34 -7.44
N LEU A 275 -27.11 -32.83 -8.68
CA LEU A 275 -25.96 -32.18 -9.31
C LEU A 275 -25.57 -30.88 -8.59
N SER A 276 -26.57 -30.10 -8.17
CA SER A 276 -26.34 -28.88 -7.37
C SER A 276 -25.71 -29.22 -6.02
N SER A 277 -26.15 -30.29 -5.37
CA SER A 277 -25.66 -30.75 -4.06
C SER A 277 -24.34 -31.52 -4.13
N SER A 278 -23.83 -31.81 -5.33
CA SER A 278 -22.54 -32.49 -5.56
C SER A 278 -21.59 -31.53 -6.29
N VAL A 279 -21.55 -31.59 -7.62
CA VAL A 279 -20.68 -30.79 -8.49
C VAL A 279 -20.84 -29.29 -8.22
N GLY A 280 -22.06 -28.81 -7.96
CA GLY A 280 -22.30 -27.41 -7.64
C GLY A 280 -21.59 -26.96 -6.35
N ILE A 281 -21.64 -27.77 -5.29
CA ILE A 281 -20.95 -27.49 -4.03
C ILE A 281 -19.43 -27.61 -4.21
N GLU A 282 -18.95 -28.66 -4.88
CA GLU A 282 -17.52 -28.84 -5.16
C GLU A 282 -16.95 -27.66 -5.95
N TYR A 283 -17.67 -27.19 -6.97
CA TYR A 283 -17.30 -26.01 -7.73
C TYR A 283 -17.25 -24.76 -6.84
N ALA A 284 -18.23 -24.56 -5.96
CA ALA A 284 -18.22 -23.41 -5.06
C ALA A 284 -17.04 -23.46 -4.05
N VAL A 285 -16.68 -24.66 -3.58
CA VAL A 285 -15.50 -24.86 -2.73
C VAL A 285 -14.21 -24.59 -3.50
N ASP A 286 -14.09 -25.08 -4.74
CA ASP A 286 -12.96 -24.78 -5.62
C ASP A 286 -12.82 -23.26 -5.88
N GLN A 287 -13.92 -22.56 -6.14
CA GLN A 287 -13.92 -21.10 -6.30
C GLN A 287 -13.47 -20.36 -5.03
N PHE A 288 -13.86 -20.86 -3.85
CA PHE A 288 -13.36 -20.32 -2.59
C PHE A 288 -11.86 -20.57 -2.43
N GLU A 289 -11.36 -21.77 -2.74
CA GLU A 289 -9.93 -22.07 -2.72
C GLU A 289 -9.13 -21.17 -3.67
N GLN A 290 -9.66 -20.86 -4.86
CA GLN A 290 -9.02 -19.95 -5.81
C GLN A 290 -8.90 -18.52 -5.26
N ILE A 291 -9.84 -18.05 -4.43
CA ILE A 291 -9.71 -16.74 -3.74
C ILE A 291 -8.53 -16.78 -2.76
N ILE A 292 -8.41 -17.87 -1.99
CA ILE A 292 -7.33 -18.02 -1.03
C ILE A 292 -5.98 -18.14 -1.75
N GLU A 293 -5.92 -18.95 -2.81
CA GLU A 293 -4.74 -19.08 -3.66
C GLU A 293 -4.35 -17.74 -4.28
N PHE A 294 -5.32 -16.96 -4.75
CA PHE A 294 -5.04 -15.64 -5.33
C PHE A 294 -4.43 -14.67 -4.31
N MET A 295 -4.86 -14.73 -3.04
CA MET A 295 -4.43 -13.80 -1.98
C MET A 295 -3.17 -14.24 -1.22
N SER A 296 -2.95 -15.54 -1.08
CA SER A 296 -1.79 -16.13 -0.39
C SER A 296 -0.73 -16.68 -1.34
N GLY A 297 -1.09 -16.93 -2.60
CA GLY A 297 -0.25 -17.53 -3.62
C GLY A 297 -0.10 -19.05 -3.49
N ILE A 298 -0.83 -19.67 -2.56
CA ILE A 298 -0.80 -21.12 -2.31
C ILE A 298 -2.23 -21.60 -2.15
N ARG A 299 -2.58 -22.66 -2.86
CA ARG A 299 -3.91 -23.24 -2.77
C ARG A 299 -4.10 -23.99 -1.43
N PRO A 300 -5.20 -23.77 -0.68
CA PRO A 300 -5.39 -24.40 0.63
C PRO A 300 -5.27 -25.92 0.63
N SER A 301 -5.86 -26.59 -0.36
CA SER A 301 -5.81 -28.05 -0.52
C SER A 301 -4.41 -28.59 -0.85
N GLN A 302 -3.46 -27.72 -1.21
CA GLN A 302 -2.09 -28.07 -1.54
C GLN A 302 -1.08 -27.58 -0.49
N CYS A 303 -1.54 -26.86 0.54
CA CYS A 303 -0.69 -26.32 1.59
C CYS A 303 -0.51 -27.33 2.73
N PRO A 304 0.74 -27.73 3.08
CA PRO A 304 0.99 -28.53 4.26
C PRO A 304 0.48 -27.85 5.54
N LEU A 305 -0.02 -28.63 6.50
CA LEU A 305 -0.63 -28.07 7.72
C LEU A 305 0.38 -27.26 8.55
N GLU A 306 1.64 -27.69 8.56
CA GLU A 306 2.77 -27.03 9.20
C GLU A 306 3.14 -25.69 8.55
N GLU A 307 2.76 -25.47 7.29
CA GLU A 307 3.06 -24.26 6.52
C GLU A 307 1.92 -23.23 6.51
N LEU A 308 0.74 -23.58 7.05
CA LEU A 308 -0.46 -22.73 6.98
C LEU A 308 -0.26 -21.30 7.51
N ASN A 309 0.61 -21.14 8.51
CA ASN A 309 0.89 -19.85 9.14
C ASN A 309 2.11 -19.13 8.55
N GLN A 310 2.83 -19.75 7.62
CA GLN A 310 3.98 -19.12 6.99
C GLN A 310 3.52 -18.00 6.04
N PRO A 311 4.33 -16.92 5.87
CA PRO A 311 3.99 -15.86 4.94
C PRO A 311 3.73 -16.40 3.53
N GLY A 312 2.69 -15.89 2.89
CA GLY A 312 2.34 -16.28 1.51
C GLY A 312 3.40 -15.93 0.47
N SER A 313 3.28 -16.52 -0.71
CA SER A 313 4.22 -16.31 -1.82
C SER A 313 3.93 -15.05 -2.64
N VAL A 314 2.76 -14.43 -2.45
CA VAL A 314 2.37 -13.18 -3.14
C VAL A 314 2.20 -12.01 -2.17
N LYS A 315 2.50 -10.81 -2.68
CA LYS A 315 2.45 -9.56 -1.92
C LYS A 315 1.15 -8.80 -2.17
N CYS A 316 0.62 -8.18 -1.14
CA CYS A 316 -0.44 -7.18 -1.21
C CYS A 316 -0.04 -5.95 -0.37
N MET A 317 -0.83 -4.88 -0.47
CA MET A 317 -0.70 -3.71 0.40
C MET A 317 -2.00 -3.46 1.11
N ILE A 318 -1.93 -3.31 2.43
CA ILE A 318 -3.04 -2.95 3.29
C ILE A 318 -2.96 -1.47 3.59
N LEU A 319 -4.08 -0.77 3.44
CA LEU A 319 -4.22 0.64 3.81
C LEU A 319 -5.41 0.78 4.76
N ILE A 320 -5.25 1.63 5.77
CA ILE A 320 -6.33 2.00 6.69
C ILE A 320 -6.68 3.46 6.42
N TYR A 321 -7.91 3.70 5.97
CA TYR A 321 -8.48 5.03 5.79
C TYR A 321 -9.40 5.36 6.97
N GLU A 322 -9.28 6.59 7.48
CA GLU A 322 -10.02 7.07 8.63
C GLU A 322 -10.74 8.38 8.31
N GLY A 323 -11.98 8.51 8.79
CA GLY A 323 -12.78 9.72 8.73
C GLY A 323 -14.26 9.44 8.90
N GLU A 324 -15.08 10.50 8.81
CA GLU A 324 -16.54 10.34 8.83
C GLU A 324 -17.01 9.56 7.59
N ASP A 325 -17.81 8.51 7.83
CA ASP A 325 -18.35 7.62 6.80
C ASP A 325 -17.28 6.98 5.90
N ALA A 326 -16.16 6.57 6.50
CA ALA A 326 -15.03 6.00 5.77
C ALA A 326 -15.41 4.75 4.96
N ILE A 327 -16.26 3.88 5.52
CA ILE A 327 -16.69 2.64 4.86
C ILE A 327 -17.49 2.96 3.59
N GLY A 328 -18.51 3.83 3.68
CA GLY A 328 -19.35 4.22 2.54
C GLY A 328 -18.52 4.85 1.43
N LYS A 329 -17.74 5.90 1.76
CA LYS A 329 -16.91 6.63 0.79
C LYS A 329 -15.90 5.75 0.05
N ILE A 330 -15.23 4.84 0.76
CA ILE A 330 -14.28 3.92 0.13
C ILE A 330 -15.00 2.97 -0.84
N ARG A 331 -16.18 2.45 -0.45
CA ARG A 331 -16.94 1.53 -1.30
C ARG A 331 -17.51 2.22 -2.54
N ASP A 332 -17.92 3.47 -2.43
CA ASP A 332 -18.41 4.27 -3.55
C ASP A 332 -17.32 4.47 -4.61
N VAL A 333 -16.11 4.81 -4.19
CA VAL A 333 -14.95 4.94 -5.10
C VAL A 333 -14.52 3.58 -5.66
N LEU A 334 -14.61 2.51 -4.86
CA LEU A 334 -14.22 1.17 -5.30
C LEU A 334 -15.17 0.61 -6.37
N GLY A 335 -16.48 0.86 -6.22
CA GLY A 335 -17.53 0.30 -7.08
C GLY A 335 -17.93 -1.14 -6.71
N PRO A 336 -19.00 -1.67 -7.34
CA PRO A 336 -19.51 -3.02 -7.06
C PRO A 336 -18.50 -4.11 -7.40
N THR A 337 -18.64 -5.30 -6.80
CA THR A 337 -17.67 -6.40 -6.89
C THR A 337 -17.38 -6.87 -8.31
N ASP A 338 -18.37 -6.78 -9.20
CA ASP A 338 -18.25 -7.11 -10.62
C ASP A 338 -17.86 -5.86 -11.44
N PRO A 339 -16.63 -5.79 -11.98
CA PRO A 339 -16.17 -4.70 -12.84
C PRO A 339 -17.08 -4.40 -14.04
N LEU A 340 -17.76 -5.42 -14.59
CA LEU A 340 -18.62 -5.26 -15.77
C LEU A 340 -19.90 -4.48 -15.45
N LYS A 341 -20.32 -4.48 -14.17
CA LYS A 341 -21.48 -3.76 -13.64
C LYS A 341 -21.11 -2.46 -12.94
N ALA A 342 -19.82 -2.15 -12.82
CA ALA A 342 -19.34 -1.00 -12.11
C ALA A 342 -19.49 0.28 -12.95
N PRO A 343 -19.96 1.41 -12.36
CA PRO A 343 -20.03 2.69 -13.06
C PRO A 343 -18.63 3.16 -13.52
N GLY A 344 -18.58 3.93 -14.61
CA GLY A 344 -17.36 4.60 -15.05
C GLY A 344 -16.77 5.49 -13.96
N GLY A 345 -15.44 5.54 -13.86
CA GLY A 345 -14.74 6.30 -12.81
C GLY A 345 -14.63 5.60 -11.46
N THR A 346 -15.11 4.36 -11.31
CA THR A 346 -14.83 3.52 -10.12
C THR A 346 -13.59 2.66 -10.32
N ILE A 347 -12.85 2.37 -9.26
CA ILE A 347 -11.58 1.60 -9.33
C ILE A 347 -11.81 0.24 -10.02
N ARG A 348 -12.88 -0.47 -9.66
CA ARG A 348 -13.15 -1.79 -10.24
C ARG A 348 -13.47 -1.71 -11.73
N ARG A 349 -14.16 -0.66 -12.18
CA ARG A 349 -14.44 -0.47 -13.61
C ARG A 349 -13.18 -0.17 -14.41
N GLU A 350 -12.32 0.70 -13.89
CA GLU A 350 -11.11 1.15 -14.60
C GLU A 350 -10.02 0.06 -14.64
N PHE A 351 -9.95 -0.78 -13.60
CA PHE A 351 -8.78 -1.62 -13.37
C PHE A 351 -9.07 -3.11 -13.17
N GLY A 352 -10.31 -3.49 -12.85
CA GLY A 352 -10.70 -4.88 -12.64
C GLY A 352 -10.98 -5.61 -13.95
N SER A 353 -10.53 -6.86 -14.06
CA SER A 353 -10.82 -7.69 -15.24
C SER A 353 -12.02 -8.60 -15.05
N ASN A 354 -12.24 -9.10 -13.84
CA ASN A 354 -13.39 -9.93 -13.48
C ASN A 354 -13.64 -9.90 -11.95
N ILE A 355 -14.60 -10.67 -11.46
CA ILE A 355 -15.00 -10.71 -10.05
C ILE A 355 -13.84 -11.12 -9.12
N MET A 356 -12.96 -12.02 -9.55
CA MET A 356 -11.82 -12.51 -8.77
C MET A 356 -10.67 -11.50 -8.78
N VAL A 357 -10.31 -11.04 -9.98
CA VAL A 357 -9.25 -10.06 -10.24
C VAL A 357 -9.86 -8.66 -10.36
N ASN A 358 -10.51 -8.22 -9.28
CA ASN A 358 -11.16 -6.92 -9.18
C ASN A 358 -10.28 -5.85 -8.51
N THR A 359 -8.96 -6.02 -8.55
CA THR A 359 -7.94 -5.02 -8.18
C THR A 359 -7.82 -4.67 -6.70
N ALA A 360 -8.93 -4.50 -5.97
CA ALA A 360 -8.90 -4.13 -4.56
C ALA A 360 -10.07 -4.71 -3.75
N HIS A 361 -9.80 -4.93 -2.46
CA HIS A 361 -10.79 -5.23 -1.42
C HIS A 361 -11.01 -4.00 -0.55
N ALA A 362 -12.23 -3.83 -0.04
CA ALA A 362 -12.53 -2.90 1.03
C ALA A 362 -13.58 -3.50 1.97
N SER A 363 -13.47 -3.20 3.25
CA SER A 363 -14.44 -3.65 4.27
C SER A 363 -15.86 -3.19 3.93
N ASP A 364 -16.86 -4.00 4.32
CA ASP A 364 -18.28 -3.71 4.08
C ASP A 364 -19.01 -3.06 5.26
N SER A 365 -18.39 -3.07 6.44
CA SER A 365 -18.93 -2.57 7.70
C SER A 365 -17.79 -2.25 8.68
N ALA A 366 -18.10 -1.50 9.74
CA ALA A 366 -17.12 -1.20 10.79
C ALA A 366 -16.70 -2.47 11.56
N GLU A 367 -17.62 -3.40 11.74
CA GLU A 367 -17.40 -4.70 12.38
C GLU A 367 -16.46 -5.57 11.53
N SER A 368 -16.71 -5.66 10.21
CA SER A 368 -15.81 -6.33 9.28
C SER A 368 -14.44 -5.68 9.28
N ALA A 369 -14.35 -4.35 9.23
CA ALA A 369 -13.06 -3.66 9.26
C ALA A 369 -12.25 -4.01 10.51
N LYS A 370 -12.86 -4.03 11.70
CA LYS A 370 -12.21 -4.44 12.96
C LYS A 370 -11.70 -5.88 12.91
N ARG A 371 -12.53 -6.81 12.43
CA ARG A 371 -12.15 -8.23 12.26
C ARG A 371 -11.00 -8.37 11.27
N GLU A 372 -11.14 -7.79 10.08
CA GLU A 372 -10.16 -7.84 8.99
C GLU A 372 -8.81 -7.26 9.43
N MET A 373 -8.80 -6.13 10.14
CA MET A 373 -7.59 -5.52 10.71
C MET A 373 -6.87 -6.45 11.69
N LYS A 374 -7.62 -7.21 12.51
CA LYS A 374 -7.06 -8.21 13.42
C LYS A 374 -6.43 -9.38 12.66
N VAL A 375 -7.10 -9.89 11.62
CA VAL A 375 -6.60 -11.03 10.82
C VAL A 375 -5.28 -10.68 10.15
N VAL A 376 -5.16 -9.50 9.55
CA VAL A 376 -3.92 -9.05 8.88
C VAL A 376 -2.87 -8.50 9.86
N LYS A 377 -3.17 -8.54 11.16
CA LYS A 377 -2.31 -8.05 12.25
C LYS A 377 -1.80 -6.65 11.95
N ILE A 378 -2.71 -5.73 11.65
CA ILE A 378 -2.32 -4.39 11.15
C ILE A 378 -1.47 -3.60 12.14
N HIS A 379 -1.55 -3.89 13.44
CA HIS A 379 -0.72 -3.22 14.45
C HIS A 379 0.74 -3.70 14.42
N ASP A 380 1.01 -4.89 13.87
CA ASP A 380 2.37 -5.43 13.72
C ASP A 380 2.91 -5.07 12.33
N ASN A 381 4.09 -4.45 12.26
CA ASN A 381 4.75 -4.10 11.00
C ASN A 381 6.19 -4.63 10.95
N SER A 382 6.54 -5.30 9.84
CA SER A 382 7.84 -5.92 9.65
C SER A 382 8.95 -4.95 9.20
N CYS A 383 8.66 -3.65 9.02
CA CYS A 383 9.64 -2.68 8.56
C CYS A 383 10.92 -2.67 9.42
N GLY A 384 10.78 -2.62 10.76
CA GLY A 384 11.92 -2.65 11.67
C GLY A 384 12.74 -3.95 11.57
N ASP A 385 12.07 -5.10 11.46
CA ASP A 385 12.74 -6.41 11.31
C ASP A 385 13.46 -6.54 9.97
N ILE A 386 12.84 -6.09 8.88
CA ILE A 386 13.45 -6.07 7.54
C ILE A 386 14.77 -5.30 7.56
N MET A 387 14.79 -4.12 8.21
CA MET A 387 15.99 -3.30 8.34
C MET A 387 17.03 -3.96 9.24
N ARG A 388 16.65 -4.49 10.41
CA ARG A 388 17.57 -5.19 11.33
C ARG A 388 18.22 -6.40 10.67
N SER A 389 17.43 -7.24 10.01
CA SER A 389 17.94 -8.43 9.34
C SER A 389 18.92 -8.06 8.23
N TYR A 390 18.62 -7.03 7.43
CA TYR A 390 19.54 -6.52 6.43
C TYR A 390 20.85 -6.02 7.08
N LEU A 391 20.77 -5.08 8.03
CA LEU A 391 21.96 -4.51 8.67
C LEU A 391 22.84 -5.58 9.33
N ALA A 392 22.25 -6.62 9.94
CA ALA A 392 23.01 -7.71 10.55
C ALA A 392 23.78 -8.58 9.53
N MET A 393 23.33 -8.66 8.27
CA MET A 393 24.01 -9.40 7.21
C MET A 393 25.15 -8.60 6.57
N HIS A 394 25.17 -7.27 6.75
CA HIS A 394 26.14 -6.35 6.13
C HIS A 394 26.94 -5.54 7.18
N ALA A 395 26.91 -5.96 8.44
CA ALA A 395 27.64 -5.34 9.56
C ALA A 395 29.11 -5.75 9.65
#